data_AF-A0A3M1Q0F8-F1
#
_entry.id   AF-A0A3M1Q0F8-F1
#
_cell.length_a   1.000
_cell.length_b   1.000
_cell.length_c   1.000
_cell.angle_alpha   90.00
_cell.angle_beta   90.00
_cell.angle_gamma   90.00
#
_symmetry.space_group_name_H-M   'P 1'
#
loop_
_entity.id
_entity.type
_entity.pdbx_description
1 polymer ?
#
loop_
_entity_poly.entity_id
_entity_poly.type
_entity_poly.pdbx_seq_one_letter_code
_entity_poly.pdbx_strand_id
1 'polypeptide(L)'
;MRAGRAGSAARPGASVRRRAERCRARRPAAPRPSSRAVSPIARSGGKAPGPDPSPRRHRVGCARWWPPQCPEGASRSGDPGRRRPHGGPGPVQYPRSGRRSRGRAAGPASCGGGRRMAQEHPGGGMADRLAAYRRALESVPMVTIRAAWSWPVRAPRAAGGPLVRSALGRELRRLTHGDDAGPEPLPAGCSCPYCAMFERRSVPGGARRDSSGWVSGLDSAPATWRMRCSRRDWDRGSFAIDLYGPSAERWALVVAAIEGMARRGLGGDRVRPRSLKIACDAMNGVPASLGRRIEDCEERLAGADSVRLVCATPLRLLRKGDLVITPSPGLIATSAARRAAALAALAGARPVPGPPTDVLNDAREIPFGVAGGWRRVAVTRYSARQGRRHPLEGCVGQLAIECAPADVLALLAAGSVSGVGKGLTFGFGTYRLVADDEPCAGPGTDGNRRSSGGTGPPNATS
;
A
#
# COMPACT_ATOMS: atom_id res chain seq x y z
N MET A 1 12.29 -34.10 72.75
CA MET A 1 12.47 -33.30 73.99
C MET A 1 12.86 -31.88 73.60
N ARG A 2 12.12 -30.88 74.10
CA ARG A 2 12.42 -29.43 74.32
C ARG A 2 13.15 -28.65 73.20
N ALA A 3 12.47 -27.74 72.49
CA ALA A 3 12.22 -26.30 72.82
C ALA A 3 13.45 -25.41 72.54
N GLY A 4 13.38 -24.24 71.91
CA GLY A 4 12.29 -23.47 71.31
C GLY A 4 12.77 -22.09 70.80
N ARG A 5 11.81 -21.28 70.32
CA ARG A 5 11.79 -19.81 70.07
C ARG A 5 12.66 -19.30 68.92
N ALA A 6 12.21 -18.52 67.93
CA ALA A 6 11.19 -17.47 67.73
C ALA A 6 11.92 -16.17 67.33
N GLY A 7 11.67 -15.68 66.11
CA GLY A 7 12.15 -14.40 65.59
C GLY A 7 11.35 -14.01 64.35
N SER A 8 10.60 -12.91 64.46
CA SER A 8 9.62 -12.37 63.53
C SER A 8 10.13 -11.07 62.87
N ALA A 9 9.45 -10.66 61.79
CA ALA A 9 9.43 -9.34 61.14
C ALA A 9 10.62 -9.01 60.19
N ALA A 10 10.48 -8.36 59.03
CA ALA A 10 9.34 -7.75 58.34
C ALA A 10 9.63 -7.68 56.82
N ARG A 11 8.57 -7.70 55.99
CA ARG A 11 8.60 -7.33 54.56
C ARG A 11 7.83 -6.01 54.37
N PRO A 12 8.31 -5.09 53.53
CA PRO A 12 7.45 -4.19 52.75
C PRO A 12 7.69 -4.44 51.25
N GLY A 13 6.77 -4.27 50.31
CA GLY A 13 5.39 -3.83 50.31
C GLY A 13 4.97 -3.85 48.83
N ALA A 14 3.87 -4.53 48.52
CA ALA A 14 3.24 -4.55 47.21
C ALA A 14 1.87 -3.89 47.34
N SER A 15 1.67 -2.70 46.76
CA SER A 15 0.33 -2.12 46.64
C SER A 15 0.25 -0.93 45.67
N VAL A 16 -0.03 -1.18 44.38
CA VAL A 16 -0.82 -0.23 43.56
C VAL A 16 -1.67 -1.02 42.55
N ARG A 17 -2.80 -1.55 43.03
CA ARG A 17 -3.96 -1.92 42.19
C ARG A 17 -5.22 -1.71 43.02
N ARG A 18 -6.03 -0.71 42.63
CA ARG A 18 -7.51 -0.63 42.69
C ARG A 18 -7.97 0.82 42.82
N ARG A 19 -8.51 1.38 41.73
CA ARG A 19 -9.60 2.38 41.76
C ARG A 19 -10.16 2.53 40.35
N ALA A 20 -11.33 1.93 40.09
CA ALA A 20 -12.36 2.40 39.16
C ALA A 20 -13.48 1.35 39.02
N GLU A 21 -14.21 1.09 40.11
CA GLU A 21 -15.57 0.54 40.05
C GLU A 21 -16.44 1.43 40.92
N ARG A 22 -17.32 2.22 40.29
CA ARG A 22 -18.61 2.74 40.80
C ARG A 22 -19.09 3.88 39.91
N CYS A 23 -19.92 3.55 38.92
CA CYS A 23 -20.97 4.41 38.38
C CYS A 23 -21.97 3.54 37.61
N ARG A 24 -22.80 2.80 38.36
CA ARG A 24 -24.08 2.28 37.87
C ARG A 24 -25.17 2.99 38.66
N ALA A 25 -25.78 4.00 38.06
CA ALA A 25 -27.01 4.59 38.53
C ALA A 25 -28.04 4.59 37.39
N ARG A 26 -29.00 3.69 37.57
CA ARG A 26 -30.39 3.64 37.10
C ARG A 26 -30.87 4.85 36.29
N ARG A 27 -31.36 4.59 35.07
CA ARG A 27 -32.36 5.44 34.39
C ARG A 27 -33.64 4.63 34.17
N PRO A 28 -34.83 5.19 34.46
CA PRO A 28 -36.11 4.49 34.37
C PRO A 28 -36.61 4.38 32.93
N ALA A 29 -37.43 3.35 32.70
CA ALA A 29 -38.11 3.07 31.45
C ALA A 29 -39.19 4.12 31.16
N ALA A 30 -39.23 4.61 29.92
CA ALA A 30 -40.31 5.44 29.40
C ALA A 30 -41.41 4.56 28.76
N PRO A 31 -42.69 4.94 28.88
CA PRO A 31 -43.82 4.09 28.50
C PRO A 31 -44.08 4.06 26.99
N ARG A 32 -44.62 2.93 26.54
CA ARG A 32 -45.19 2.73 25.19
C ARG A 32 -46.47 3.54 25.03
N PRO A 33 -46.69 4.26 23.91
CA PRO A 33 -48.02 4.68 23.54
C PRO A 33 -48.75 3.57 22.78
N SER A 34 -50.01 3.44 23.15
CA SER A 34 -51.00 2.45 22.77
C SER A 34 -51.54 2.64 21.35
N SER A 35 -52.05 1.52 20.84
CA SER A 35 -52.94 1.37 19.70
C SER A 35 -54.15 2.31 19.74
N ARG A 36 -54.42 2.99 18.63
CA ARG A 36 -55.77 3.42 18.25
C ARG A 36 -56.02 3.05 16.78
N ALA A 37 -56.99 2.16 16.61
CA ALA A 37 -57.68 1.91 15.36
C ALA A 37 -58.71 3.03 15.12
N VAL A 38 -58.80 3.53 13.88
CA VAL A 38 -60.03 4.10 13.32
C VAL A 38 -60.18 3.60 11.87
N SER A 39 -61.42 3.22 11.60
CA SER A 39 -62.05 2.55 10.46
C SER A 39 -62.05 3.30 9.12
N PRO A 40 -62.57 2.68 8.03
CA PRO A 40 -62.24 2.99 6.64
C PRO A 40 -63.21 3.98 6.00
N ILE A 41 -62.75 4.65 4.93
CA ILE A 41 -63.62 5.34 3.97
C ILE A 41 -63.42 4.70 2.59
N ALA A 42 -64.54 4.33 1.99
CA ALA A 42 -64.67 3.71 0.69
C ALA A 42 -64.83 4.74 -0.45
N ARG A 43 -64.26 4.37 -1.61
CA ARG A 43 -64.70 4.54 -3.01
C ARG A 43 -65.32 5.87 -3.50
N SER A 44 -64.72 6.41 -4.57
CA SER A 44 -65.32 6.60 -5.91
C SER A 44 -64.21 7.00 -6.90
N GLY A 45 -64.04 6.30 -8.04
CA GLY A 45 -64.52 6.70 -9.38
C GLY A 45 -63.59 7.75 -10.02
N GLY A 46 -63.04 7.68 -11.22
CA GLY A 46 -63.08 6.79 -12.38
C GLY A 46 -62.31 7.48 -13.54
N LYS A 47 -62.06 6.72 -14.62
CA LYS A 47 -61.70 7.11 -16.01
C LYS A 47 -60.29 7.61 -16.40
N ALA A 48 -59.64 6.72 -17.16
CA ALA A 48 -59.09 6.85 -18.52
C ALA A 48 -57.66 7.39 -18.77
N PRO A 49 -56.97 6.90 -19.83
CA PRO A 49 -55.51 6.85 -19.92
C PRO A 49 -54.91 7.87 -20.90
N GLY A 50 -53.66 8.27 -20.65
CA GLY A 50 -52.84 9.13 -21.53
C GLY A 50 -51.36 9.09 -21.12
N PRO A 51 -50.43 9.47 -22.00
CA PRO A 51 -49.58 8.50 -22.70
C PRO A 51 -48.18 8.30 -22.11
N ASP A 52 -47.61 7.18 -22.54
CA ASP A 52 -46.27 6.63 -22.31
C ASP A 52 -45.12 7.60 -22.69
N PRO A 53 -44.24 8.00 -21.75
CA PRO A 53 -42.97 8.61 -22.10
C PRO A 53 -41.90 7.51 -22.28
N SER A 54 -41.76 7.11 -23.53
CA SER A 54 -40.61 6.36 -24.05
C SER A 54 -39.25 6.81 -23.45
N PRO A 55 -38.38 5.88 -23.01
CA PRO A 55 -37.07 6.24 -22.52
C PRO A 55 -36.10 6.49 -23.67
N ARG A 56 -35.54 7.71 -23.71
CA ARG A 56 -34.42 8.12 -24.56
C ARG A 56 -33.26 7.12 -24.44
N ARG A 57 -33.02 6.35 -25.50
CA ARG A 57 -31.81 5.54 -25.66
C ARG A 57 -30.65 6.47 -26.00
N HIS A 58 -29.78 6.73 -25.02
CA HIS A 58 -28.42 7.20 -25.32
C HIS A 58 -27.64 6.05 -25.96
N ARG A 59 -27.43 6.13 -27.28
CA ARG A 59 -26.44 5.32 -27.99
C ARG A 59 -25.05 5.79 -27.57
N VAL A 60 -24.40 5.06 -26.67
CA VAL A 60 -22.94 5.11 -26.52
C VAL A 60 -22.39 4.05 -27.49
N GLY A 61 -21.78 4.49 -28.57
CA GLY A 61 -21.09 3.62 -29.51
C GLY A 61 -19.81 3.08 -28.87
N CYS A 62 -19.88 1.91 -28.24
CA CYS A 62 -18.69 1.12 -27.94
C CYS A 62 -18.35 0.27 -29.16
N ALA A 63 -17.27 0.63 -29.85
CA ALA A 63 -16.62 -0.22 -30.83
C ALA A 63 -16.27 -1.56 -30.15
N ARG A 64 -16.83 -2.67 -30.66
CA ARG A 64 -16.55 -4.02 -30.17
C ARG A 64 -15.13 -4.41 -30.55
N TRP A 65 -14.24 -4.43 -29.57
CA TRP A 65 -12.99 -5.17 -29.65
C TRP A 65 -13.18 -6.53 -28.95
N TRP A 66 -13.25 -7.60 -29.72
CA TRP A 66 -13.20 -8.97 -29.23
C TRP A 66 -11.72 -9.41 -29.15
N PRO A 67 -11.22 -9.94 -28.03
CA PRO A 67 -9.97 -10.69 -28.05
C PRO A 67 -10.18 -12.08 -28.70
N PRO A 68 -9.14 -12.66 -29.32
CA PRO A 68 -9.24 -14.00 -29.90
C PRO A 68 -9.57 -15.02 -28.81
N GLN A 69 -10.50 -15.91 -29.14
CA GLN A 69 -10.90 -17.05 -28.32
C GLN A 69 -9.68 -17.93 -28.06
N CYS A 70 -9.51 -18.39 -26.82
CA CYS A 70 -8.62 -19.52 -26.54
C CYS A 70 -9.07 -20.72 -27.39
N PRO A 71 -8.14 -21.49 -27.99
CA PRO A 71 -8.53 -22.65 -28.77
C PRO A 71 -9.12 -23.72 -27.84
N GLU A 72 -10.40 -24.02 -28.04
CA GLU A 72 -11.05 -25.24 -27.59
C GLU A 72 -10.87 -26.33 -28.66
N GLY A 73 -10.42 -27.51 -28.23
CA GLY A 73 -10.33 -28.75 -29.03
C GLY A 73 -9.20 -29.64 -28.49
N ALA A 74 -9.36 -30.94 -28.22
CA ALA A 74 -10.43 -31.90 -28.46
C ALA A 74 -10.26 -33.05 -27.42
N SER A 75 -11.33 -33.55 -26.81
CA SER A 75 -12.10 -34.76 -27.16
C SER A 75 -11.83 -35.95 -26.22
N ARG A 76 -12.94 -36.54 -25.76
CA ARG A 76 -13.05 -37.72 -24.89
C ARG A 76 -12.96 -39.02 -25.69
N SER A 77 -12.33 -40.02 -25.10
CA SER A 77 -12.68 -41.46 -25.12
C SER A 77 -11.78 -42.09 -24.06
N GLY A 78 -12.21 -42.64 -22.92
CA GLY A 78 -13.22 -43.66 -22.69
C GLY A 78 -12.49 -44.87 -22.09
N ASP A 79 -12.62 -45.12 -20.78
CA ASP A 79 -12.72 -46.46 -20.15
C ASP A 79 -12.89 -46.32 -18.61
N PRO A 80 -13.84 -47.01 -17.94
CA PRO A 80 -14.06 -46.91 -16.51
C PRO A 80 -13.50 -48.15 -15.79
N GLY A 81 -12.42 -48.00 -15.03
CA GLY A 81 -11.99 -49.12 -14.18
C GLY A 81 -10.66 -48.95 -13.49
N ARG A 82 -10.67 -48.40 -12.27
CA ARG A 82 -9.99 -48.93 -11.08
C ARG A 82 -9.99 -47.89 -9.97
N ARG A 83 -10.78 -48.16 -8.93
CA ARG A 83 -10.63 -47.53 -7.62
C ARG A 83 -9.29 -47.97 -7.02
N ARG A 84 -8.44 -47.02 -6.63
CA ARG A 84 -7.38 -47.20 -5.63
C ARG A 84 -7.44 -46.07 -4.60
N PRO A 85 -7.11 -46.35 -3.33
CA PRO A 85 -7.49 -45.52 -2.21
C PRO A 85 -6.58 -44.30 -2.03
N HIS A 86 -7.17 -43.27 -1.44
CA HIS A 86 -6.55 -42.01 -1.05
C HIS A 86 -5.39 -42.21 -0.06
N GLY A 87 -4.16 -41.99 -0.52
CA GLY A 87 -3.03 -41.63 0.33
C GLY A 87 -3.00 -40.12 0.51
N GLY A 88 -3.50 -39.63 1.65
CA GLY A 88 -3.40 -38.22 2.01
C GLY A 88 -1.95 -37.82 2.30
N PRO A 89 -1.47 -36.63 1.88
CA PRO A 89 -0.14 -36.17 2.23
C PRO A 89 -0.10 -35.81 3.73
N GLY A 90 0.78 -36.50 4.46
CA GLY A 90 1.08 -36.21 5.86
C GLY A 90 1.64 -34.80 6.08
N PRO A 91 1.59 -34.29 7.32
CA PRO A 91 1.98 -32.92 7.63
C PRO A 91 3.47 -32.70 7.42
N VAL A 92 3.81 -31.70 6.61
CA VAL A 92 5.16 -31.17 6.45
C VAL A 92 5.60 -30.55 7.78
N GLN A 93 6.47 -31.25 8.52
CA GLN A 93 7.13 -30.71 9.70
C GLN A 93 8.25 -29.75 9.27
N TYR A 94 8.14 -28.49 9.68
CA TYR A 94 9.25 -27.54 9.57
C TYR A 94 10.26 -27.78 10.71
N PRO A 95 11.57 -27.87 10.43
CA PRO A 95 12.57 -28.00 11.48
C PRO A 95 12.61 -26.71 12.33
N ARG A 96 12.43 -26.86 13.63
CA ARG A 96 12.68 -25.83 14.63
C ARG A 96 14.18 -25.54 14.67
N SER A 97 14.59 -24.36 14.19
CA SER A 97 15.95 -23.88 14.33
C SER A 97 16.28 -23.65 15.82
N GLY A 98 17.20 -24.46 16.35
CA GLY A 98 17.69 -24.35 17.72
C GLY A 98 18.40 -23.03 17.97
N ARG A 99 18.05 -22.39 19.10
CA ARG A 99 18.79 -21.26 19.68
C ARG A 99 20.17 -21.77 20.13
N ARG A 100 21.24 -21.31 19.48
CA ARG A 100 22.59 -21.31 20.07
C ARG A 100 22.84 -19.94 20.69
N SER A 101 22.81 -19.89 22.01
CA SER A 101 23.36 -18.78 22.81
C SER A 101 24.88 -18.86 22.79
N ARG A 102 25.54 -17.87 22.17
CA ARG A 102 26.95 -17.57 22.45
C ARG A 102 27.00 -16.17 23.02
N GLY A 103 27.33 -16.09 24.32
CA GLY A 103 27.77 -14.86 24.94
C GLY A 103 29.14 -14.47 24.40
N ARG A 104 29.32 -13.19 24.09
CA ARG A 104 30.63 -12.54 24.07
C ARG A 104 30.48 -11.16 24.69
N ALA A 105 31.39 -10.90 25.63
CA ALA A 105 31.55 -9.65 26.36
C ALA A 105 31.89 -8.50 25.41
N ALA A 106 31.36 -7.32 25.73
CA ALA A 106 31.72 -6.06 25.09
C ALA A 106 32.94 -5.46 25.81
N GLY A 107 34.02 -5.22 25.07
CA GLY A 107 35.08 -4.28 25.44
C GLY A 107 34.87 -2.95 24.72
N PRO A 108 35.39 -1.82 25.25
CA PRO A 108 35.19 -0.51 24.65
C PRO A 108 36.10 -0.34 23.42
N ALA A 109 35.51 0.02 22.28
CA ALA A 109 36.26 0.31 21.06
C ALA A 109 36.43 1.84 20.91
N SER A 110 37.68 2.26 20.97
CA SER A 110 38.21 3.58 20.68
C SER A 110 37.94 4.01 19.23
N CYS A 111 37.64 5.30 19.05
CA CYS A 111 37.53 5.97 17.74
C CYS A 111 38.91 6.06 17.05
N GLY A 112 39.24 5.06 16.24
CA GLY A 112 40.39 5.08 15.34
C GLY A 112 39.96 5.44 13.92
N GLY A 113 40.38 6.61 13.43
CA GLY A 113 40.19 7.08 12.05
C GLY A 113 40.98 6.24 11.05
N GLY A 114 40.41 5.13 10.60
CA GLY A 114 40.92 4.37 9.47
C GLY A 114 40.42 4.96 8.15
N ARG A 115 41.30 5.57 7.36
CA ARG A 115 41.04 5.89 5.95
C ARG A 115 40.68 4.59 5.22
N ARG A 116 39.41 4.41 4.86
CA ARG A 116 38.99 3.32 3.99
C ARG A 116 39.47 3.63 2.59
N MET A 117 40.31 2.76 2.02
CA MET A 117 40.58 2.76 0.59
C MET A 117 39.25 2.54 -0.14
N ALA A 118 38.79 3.56 -0.85
CA ALA A 118 37.66 3.45 -1.75
C ALA A 118 38.06 2.48 -2.88
N GLN A 119 37.49 1.28 -2.87
CA GLN A 119 37.55 0.42 -4.05
C GLN A 119 36.77 1.12 -5.16
N GLU A 120 37.48 1.61 -6.16
CA GLU A 120 36.91 2.13 -7.40
C GLU A 120 36.17 0.99 -8.10
N HIS A 121 34.86 0.91 -7.87
CA HIS A 121 34.02 0.03 -8.66
C HIS A 121 33.99 0.57 -10.11
N PRO A 122 34.26 -0.25 -11.14
CA PRO A 122 34.31 0.17 -12.54
C PRO A 122 32.94 0.57 -13.14
N GLY A 123 31.92 0.77 -12.31
CA GLY A 123 30.62 1.29 -12.72
C GLY A 123 30.55 2.76 -12.32
N GLY A 124 30.29 3.63 -13.30
CA GLY A 124 30.26 5.10 -13.23
C GLY A 124 29.69 5.71 -11.95
N GLY A 125 29.94 7.02 -11.81
CA GLY A 125 29.63 7.78 -10.61
C GLY A 125 28.16 7.67 -10.18
N MET A 126 27.86 8.09 -8.96
CA MET A 126 26.50 8.05 -8.41
C MET A 126 25.45 8.64 -9.36
N ALA A 127 25.76 9.77 -9.99
CA ALA A 127 24.94 10.42 -11.00
C ALA A 127 24.63 9.50 -12.20
N ASP A 128 25.61 8.73 -12.69
CA ASP A 128 25.43 7.82 -13.83
C ASP A 128 24.48 6.67 -13.48
N ARG A 129 24.56 6.16 -12.25
CA ARG A 129 23.68 5.08 -11.78
C ARG A 129 22.26 5.57 -11.57
N LEU A 130 22.08 6.76 -11.01
CA LEU A 130 20.76 7.37 -10.88
C LEU A 130 20.16 7.70 -12.26
N ALA A 131 20.97 8.16 -13.21
CA ALA A 131 20.54 8.38 -14.59
C ALA A 131 20.14 7.06 -15.28
N ALA A 132 20.92 5.98 -15.09
CA ALA A 132 20.55 4.65 -15.59
C ALA A 132 19.25 4.14 -14.94
N TYR A 133 19.06 4.42 -13.65
CA TYR A 133 17.85 4.12 -12.91
C TYR A 133 16.64 4.87 -13.48
N ARG A 134 16.75 6.17 -13.73
CA ARG A 134 15.69 7.00 -14.35
C ARG A 134 15.31 6.49 -15.74
N ARG A 135 16.31 6.27 -16.62
CA ARG A 135 16.10 5.73 -17.98
C ARG A 135 15.35 4.40 -17.97
N ALA A 136 15.65 3.52 -17.01
CA ALA A 136 14.92 2.27 -16.91
C ALA A 136 13.46 2.47 -16.51
N LEU A 137 13.15 3.45 -15.66
CA LEU A 137 11.77 3.76 -15.25
C LEU A 137 10.98 4.53 -16.31
N GLU A 138 11.65 5.29 -17.19
CA GLU A 138 11.03 5.91 -18.37
C GLU A 138 10.41 4.85 -19.30
N SER A 139 10.99 3.66 -19.37
CA SER A 139 10.46 2.56 -20.17
C SER A 139 9.27 1.83 -19.54
N VAL A 140 8.92 2.12 -18.28
CA VAL A 140 7.82 1.46 -17.57
C VAL A 140 6.51 2.20 -17.85
N PRO A 141 5.61 1.68 -18.69
CA PRO A 141 4.31 2.31 -18.93
C PRO A 141 3.50 2.31 -17.63
N MET A 142 2.80 3.40 -17.39
CA MET A 142 1.96 3.61 -16.22
C MET A 142 0.59 4.16 -16.63
N VAL A 143 -0.46 3.54 -16.14
CA VAL A 143 -1.85 3.98 -16.35
C VAL A 143 -2.52 4.19 -15.02
N THR A 144 -3.16 5.34 -14.85
CA THR A 144 -3.93 5.69 -13.66
C THR A 144 -5.41 5.72 -13.97
N ILE A 145 -6.16 4.80 -13.36
CA ILE A 145 -7.63 4.76 -13.39
C ILE A 145 -8.16 5.34 -12.09
N ARG A 146 -8.98 6.39 -12.18
CA ARG A 146 -9.70 7.03 -11.07
C ARG A 146 -11.18 6.70 -11.19
N ALA A 147 -11.78 6.20 -10.11
CA ALA A 147 -13.20 5.90 -10.05
C ALA A 147 -13.87 6.70 -8.94
N ALA A 148 -15.03 7.29 -9.25
CA ALA A 148 -15.85 8.03 -8.31
C ALA A 148 -17.31 7.54 -8.36
N TRP A 149 -17.85 7.23 -7.19
CA TRP A 149 -19.11 6.53 -6.97
C TRP A 149 -20.00 7.44 -6.14
N SER A 150 -21.29 7.47 -6.43
CA SER A 150 -22.28 8.02 -5.48
C SER A 150 -22.99 6.88 -4.78
N TRP A 151 -23.01 6.89 -3.45
CA TRP A 151 -23.73 5.89 -2.67
C TRP A 151 -25.21 6.27 -2.55
N PRO A 152 -26.15 5.31 -2.61
CA PRO A 152 -27.57 5.62 -2.42
C PRO A 152 -27.89 6.08 -0.99
N VAL A 153 -27.17 5.55 0.01
CA VAL A 153 -27.37 5.89 1.43
C VAL A 153 -26.03 6.11 2.12
N ARG A 154 -25.19 5.07 2.22
CA ARG A 154 -23.84 5.15 2.80
C ARG A 154 -22.90 4.16 2.12
N ALA A 155 -21.61 4.47 2.16
CA ALA A 155 -20.57 3.53 1.78
C ALA A 155 -20.66 2.26 2.65
N PRO A 156 -20.32 1.08 2.10
CA PRO A 156 -20.17 -0.14 2.90
C PRO A 156 -19.24 0.11 4.10
N ARG A 157 -19.63 -0.38 5.28
CA ARG A 157 -18.86 -0.18 6.53
C ARG A 157 -17.46 -0.79 6.47
N ALA A 158 -17.29 -1.86 5.68
CA ALA A 158 -16.01 -2.52 5.47
C ALA A 158 -14.94 -1.56 4.94
N ALA A 159 -13.67 -1.87 5.21
CA ALA A 159 -12.57 -1.08 4.69
C ALA A 159 -12.56 -1.11 3.16
N GLY A 160 -12.56 0.07 2.53
CA GLY A 160 -12.68 0.24 1.09
C GLY A 160 -11.70 -0.60 0.29
N GLY A 161 -10.40 -0.49 0.62
CA GLY A 161 -9.35 -1.20 -0.11
C GLY A 161 -9.58 -2.72 -0.23
N PRO A 162 -9.61 -3.48 0.88
CA PRO A 162 -9.89 -4.92 0.82
C PRO A 162 -11.17 -5.30 0.07
N LEU A 163 -12.21 -4.48 0.16
CA LEU A 163 -13.48 -4.69 -0.53
C LEU A 163 -13.37 -4.50 -2.04
N VAL A 164 -12.82 -3.37 -2.47
CA VAL A 164 -12.56 -3.04 -3.88
C VAL A 164 -11.65 -4.07 -4.51
N ARG A 165 -10.54 -4.44 -3.86
CA ARG A 165 -9.63 -5.50 -4.36
C ARG A 165 -10.39 -6.81 -4.61
N SER A 166 -11.21 -7.22 -3.65
CA SER A 166 -11.91 -8.50 -3.72
C SER A 166 -12.97 -8.52 -4.82
N ALA A 167 -13.70 -7.41 -4.98
CA ALA A 167 -14.66 -7.25 -6.07
C ALA A 167 -13.94 -7.20 -7.43
N LEU A 168 -12.86 -6.43 -7.54
CA LEU A 168 -12.06 -6.32 -8.75
C LEU A 168 -11.52 -7.68 -9.21
N GLY A 169 -10.95 -8.45 -8.28
CA GLY A 169 -10.43 -9.79 -8.60
C GLY A 169 -11.53 -10.74 -9.08
N ARG A 170 -12.72 -10.69 -8.46
CA ARG A 170 -13.87 -11.50 -8.89
C ARG A 170 -14.32 -11.12 -10.29
N GLU A 171 -14.45 -9.82 -10.56
CA GLU A 171 -14.90 -9.34 -11.87
C GLU A 171 -13.89 -9.61 -12.98
N LEU A 172 -12.60 -9.42 -12.72
CA LEU A 172 -11.54 -9.76 -13.68
C LEU A 172 -11.52 -11.25 -13.97
N ARG A 173 -11.67 -12.10 -12.94
CA ARG A 173 -11.75 -13.55 -13.11
C ARG A 173 -12.92 -13.92 -14.01
N ARG A 174 -14.09 -13.34 -13.74
CA ARG A 174 -15.33 -13.56 -14.51
C ARG A 174 -15.21 -13.11 -15.96
N LEU A 175 -14.60 -11.95 -16.20
CA LEU A 175 -14.33 -11.46 -17.56
C LEU A 175 -13.33 -12.33 -18.32
N THR A 176 -12.44 -13.02 -17.59
CA THR A 176 -11.39 -13.87 -18.19
C THR A 176 -11.86 -15.31 -18.42
N HIS A 177 -12.74 -15.84 -17.56
CA HIS A 177 -13.08 -17.27 -17.52
C HIS A 177 -14.60 -17.55 -17.58
N GLY A 178 -15.45 -16.54 -17.74
CA GLY A 178 -16.90 -16.68 -17.72
C GLY A 178 -17.51 -16.61 -16.32
N ASP A 179 -18.85 -16.67 -16.27
CA ASP A 179 -19.63 -16.53 -15.03
C ASP A 179 -19.51 -17.76 -14.12
N ASP A 180 -19.26 -18.95 -14.69
CA ASP A 180 -19.15 -20.21 -13.96
C ASP A 180 -17.77 -20.43 -13.32
N ALA A 181 -16.86 -19.48 -13.46
CA ALA A 181 -15.55 -19.52 -12.84
C ALA A 181 -15.68 -19.46 -11.30
N GLY A 182 -15.78 -20.64 -10.68
CA GLY A 182 -15.88 -20.83 -9.24
C GLY A 182 -14.67 -20.27 -8.47
N PRO A 183 -14.66 -20.33 -7.13
CA PRO A 183 -13.56 -19.80 -6.31
C PRO A 183 -12.28 -20.64 -6.37
N GLU A 184 -12.29 -21.78 -7.07
CA GLU A 184 -11.22 -22.76 -7.11
C GLU A 184 -9.89 -22.16 -7.59
N PRO A 185 -8.73 -22.71 -7.19
CA PRO A 185 -7.45 -22.28 -7.72
C PRO A 185 -7.41 -22.47 -9.25
N LEU A 186 -6.85 -21.49 -9.96
CA LEU A 186 -6.54 -21.67 -11.38
C LEU A 186 -5.30 -22.56 -11.53
N PRO A 187 -5.12 -23.24 -12.67
CA PRO A 187 -3.94 -24.06 -12.93
C PRO A 187 -2.64 -23.28 -12.67
N ALA A 188 -1.65 -23.97 -12.10
CA ALA A 188 -0.33 -23.39 -11.90
C ALA A 188 0.26 -22.91 -13.24
N GLY A 189 0.84 -21.71 -13.26
CA GLY A 189 1.40 -21.13 -14.48
C GLY A 189 0.39 -20.46 -15.42
N CYS A 190 -0.90 -20.39 -15.05
CA CYS A 190 -1.90 -19.68 -15.85
C CYS A 190 -1.47 -18.22 -16.12
N SER A 191 -1.41 -17.84 -17.40
CA SER A 191 -0.94 -16.54 -17.87
C SER A 191 -2.06 -15.51 -18.07
N CYS A 192 -3.30 -15.89 -17.76
CA CYS A 192 -4.48 -15.08 -18.01
C CYS A 192 -4.42 -13.73 -17.28
N PRO A 193 -5.16 -12.69 -17.74
CA PRO A 193 -5.16 -11.38 -17.13
C PRO A 193 -5.41 -11.37 -15.62
N TYR A 194 -6.34 -12.20 -15.12
CA TYR A 194 -6.56 -12.35 -13.68
C TYR A 194 -5.30 -12.84 -12.95
N CYS A 195 -4.68 -13.94 -13.41
CA CYS A 195 -3.47 -14.48 -12.80
C CYS A 195 -2.29 -13.53 -12.87
N ALA A 196 -2.14 -12.81 -13.98
CA ALA A 196 -1.10 -11.80 -14.15
C ALA A 196 -1.15 -10.69 -13.08
N MET A 197 -2.36 -10.32 -12.63
CA MET A 197 -2.57 -9.24 -11.66
C MET A 197 -2.72 -9.72 -10.21
N PHE A 198 -3.36 -10.87 -9.97
CA PHE A 198 -3.79 -11.28 -8.62
C PHE A 198 -3.01 -12.43 -8.02
N GLU A 199 -2.43 -13.29 -8.85
CA GLU A 199 -1.67 -14.46 -8.39
C GLU A 199 -0.17 -14.14 -8.41
N ARG A 200 0.57 -14.79 -7.51
CA ARG A 200 2.01 -14.57 -7.42
C ARG A 200 2.69 -15.22 -8.62
N ARG A 201 3.38 -14.41 -9.42
CA ARG A 201 4.34 -14.93 -10.40
C ARG A 201 5.67 -15.20 -9.71
N SER A 202 6.19 -16.40 -9.95
CA SER A 202 7.62 -16.65 -9.81
C SER A 202 8.35 -15.75 -10.82
N VAL A 203 9.44 -15.12 -10.40
CA VAL A 203 10.28 -14.35 -11.33
C VAL A 203 10.97 -15.36 -12.26
N PRO A 204 10.84 -15.23 -13.59
CA PRO A 204 11.57 -16.09 -14.54
C PRO A 204 13.07 -16.05 -14.26
N GLY A 205 13.73 -17.21 -14.24
CA GLY A 205 15.16 -17.35 -13.93
C GLY A 205 15.47 -17.88 -12.52
N GLY A 206 14.46 -17.95 -11.63
CA GLY A 206 14.67 -18.33 -10.24
C GLY A 206 15.54 -17.29 -9.52
N ALA A 207 15.35 -17.12 -8.22
CA ALA A 207 16.24 -16.28 -7.43
C ALA A 207 17.62 -16.96 -7.27
N ARG A 208 18.38 -17.18 -8.35
CA ARG A 208 19.82 -17.37 -8.20
C ARG A 208 20.37 -16.02 -7.76
N ARG A 209 20.96 -16.01 -6.55
CA ARG A 209 21.80 -14.91 -6.07
C ARG A 209 22.91 -14.74 -7.09
N ASP A 210 22.76 -13.80 -8.01
CA ASP A 210 23.90 -13.35 -8.77
C ASP A 210 24.74 -12.44 -7.87
N SER A 211 26.03 -12.34 -8.18
CA SER A 211 26.99 -11.50 -7.48
C SER A 211 26.72 -10.00 -7.65
N SER A 212 25.76 -9.61 -8.51
CA SER A 212 25.35 -8.22 -8.77
C SER A 212 24.26 -7.69 -7.81
N GLY A 213 23.63 -8.59 -7.04
CA GLY A 213 23.18 -8.28 -5.68
C GLY A 213 21.86 -7.53 -5.48
N TRP A 214 21.11 -7.14 -6.52
CA TRP A 214 19.93 -6.27 -6.29
C TRP A 214 18.54 -6.74 -6.76
N VAL A 215 18.44 -7.83 -7.52
CA VAL A 215 17.16 -8.57 -7.69
C VAL A 215 17.18 -9.93 -6.97
N SER A 216 18.26 -10.24 -6.24
CA SER A 216 18.29 -11.40 -5.35
C SER A 216 17.43 -11.15 -4.09
N GLY A 217 16.60 -12.13 -3.70
CA GLY A 217 15.84 -12.10 -2.44
C GLY A 217 14.44 -11.49 -2.49
N LEU A 218 13.82 -11.38 -3.66
CA LEU A 218 12.35 -11.30 -3.75
C LEU A 218 11.80 -12.71 -3.94
N ASP A 219 11.21 -13.28 -2.89
CA ASP A 219 10.54 -14.60 -2.96
C ASP A 219 9.36 -14.62 -3.95
N SER A 220 8.91 -13.44 -4.41
CA SER A 220 7.84 -13.30 -5.40
C SER A 220 7.95 -11.94 -6.10
N ALA A 221 7.58 -11.91 -7.39
CA ALA A 221 7.46 -10.66 -8.15
C ALA A 221 6.53 -9.66 -7.42
N PRO A 222 6.85 -8.35 -7.43
CA PRO A 222 5.93 -7.35 -6.90
C PRO A 222 4.64 -7.31 -7.72
N ALA A 223 3.55 -6.89 -7.09
CA ALA A 223 2.35 -6.56 -7.84
C ALA A 223 2.63 -5.40 -8.80
N THR A 224 2.31 -5.59 -10.08
CA THR A 224 2.40 -4.60 -11.17
C THR A 224 1.22 -3.63 -11.17
N TRP A 225 0.49 -3.54 -10.06
CA TRP A 225 -0.52 -2.53 -9.82
C TRP A 225 -0.60 -2.20 -8.34
N ARG A 226 -1.11 -1.01 -8.02
CA ARG A 226 -1.49 -0.62 -6.65
C ARG A 226 -2.87 0.03 -6.66
N MET A 227 -3.49 0.06 -5.50
CA MET A 227 -4.70 0.81 -5.27
C MET A 227 -4.40 2.00 -4.35
N ARG A 228 -5.06 3.13 -4.60
CA ARG A 228 -5.05 4.30 -3.74
C ARG A 228 -6.48 4.51 -3.26
N CYS A 229 -6.71 4.20 -1.99
CA CYS A 229 -8.02 4.30 -1.37
C CYS A 229 -7.79 4.53 0.13
N SER A 230 -7.64 5.80 0.52
CA SER A 230 -7.64 6.15 1.94
C SER A 230 -9.05 5.95 2.51
N ARG A 231 -9.16 6.01 3.84
CA ARG A 231 -10.48 5.97 4.48
C ARG A 231 -11.36 7.13 4.01
N ARG A 232 -10.77 8.32 3.88
CA ARG A 232 -11.46 9.53 3.40
C ARG A 232 -11.93 9.38 1.95
N ASP A 233 -11.10 8.81 1.08
CA ASP A 233 -11.47 8.57 -0.32
C ASP A 233 -12.66 7.61 -0.38
N TRP A 234 -12.60 6.52 0.38
CA TRP A 234 -13.67 5.53 0.46
C TRP A 234 -15.01 6.11 0.95
N ASP A 235 -14.97 6.89 2.04
CA ASP A 235 -16.16 7.52 2.60
C ASP A 235 -16.77 8.51 1.60
N ARG A 236 -15.94 9.12 0.73
CA ARG A 236 -16.36 9.96 -0.41
C ARG A 236 -16.74 9.18 -1.67
N GLY A 237 -16.68 7.85 -1.64
CA GLY A 237 -16.98 7.00 -2.79
C GLY A 237 -15.92 7.07 -3.89
N SER A 238 -14.66 7.31 -3.57
CA SER A 238 -13.59 7.45 -4.55
C SER A 238 -12.43 6.49 -4.29
N PHE A 239 -11.77 6.06 -5.36
CA PHE A 239 -10.50 5.36 -5.31
C PHE A 239 -9.75 5.53 -6.64
N ALA A 240 -8.47 5.18 -6.63
CA ALA A 240 -7.69 5.05 -7.86
C ALA A 240 -6.92 3.73 -7.90
N ILE A 241 -6.58 3.30 -9.11
CA ILE A 241 -5.74 2.15 -9.40
C ILE A 241 -4.63 2.64 -10.32
N ASP A 242 -3.39 2.39 -9.93
CA ASP A 242 -2.23 2.66 -10.78
C ASP A 242 -1.70 1.31 -11.28
N LEU A 243 -1.61 1.17 -12.60
CA LEU A 243 -1.14 -0.01 -13.32
C LEU A 243 0.26 0.28 -13.87
N TYR A 244 1.14 -0.71 -13.84
CA TYR A 244 2.54 -0.57 -14.27
C TYR A 244 2.93 -1.69 -15.23
N GLY A 245 3.79 -1.38 -16.21
CA GLY A 245 4.36 -2.37 -17.12
C GLY A 245 3.27 -3.21 -17.80
N PRO A 246 3.35 -4.55 -17.76
CA PRO A 246 2.33 -5.41 -18.38
C PRO A 246 0.90 -5.17 -17.86
N SER A 247 0.71 -4.73 -16.60
CA SER A 247 -0.65 -4.42 -16.13
C SER A 247 -1.22 -3.17 -16.78
N ALA A 248 -0.38 -2.21 -17.20
CA ALA A 248 -0.81 -1.00 -17.87
C ALA A 248 -1.48 -1.32 -19.22
N GLU A 249 -0.96 -2.29 -19.97
CA GLU A 249 -1.55 -2.79 -21.23
C GLU A 249 -2.97 -3.36 -21.06
N ARG A 250 -3.34 -3.74 -19.83
CA ARG A 250 -4.64 -4.35 -19.49
C ARG A 250 -5.65 -3.33 -18.96
N TRP A 251 -5.40 -2.03 -19.09
CA TRP A 251 -6.22 -0.99 -18.49
C TRP A 251 -7.71 -1.08 -18.89
N ALA A 252 -8.01 -1.39 -20.15
CA ALA A 252 -9.39 -1.49 -20.64
C ALA A 252 -10.16 -2.62 -19.92
N LEU A 253 -9.50 -3.75 -19.66
CA LEU A 253 -10.09 -4.86 -18.92
C LEU A 253 -10.32 -4.49 -17.44
N VAL A 254 -9.41 -3.71 -16.85
CA VAL A 254 -9.57 -3.18 -15.48
C VAL A 254 -10.74 -2.21 -15.40
N VAL A 255 -10.91 -1.32 -16.39
CA VAL A 255 -12.09 -0.43 -16.49
C VAL A 255 -13.37 -1.25 -16.58
N ALA A 256 -13.44 -2.24 -17.47
CA ALA A 256 -14.60 -3.13 -17.60
C ALA A 256 -14.92 -3.89 -16.30
N ALA A 257 -13.89 -4.29 -15.55
CA ALA A 257 -14.06 -4.92 -14.24
C ALA A 257 -14.56 -3.94 -13.17
N ILE A 258 -14.15 -2.66 -13.19
CA ILE A 258 -14.68 -1.61 -12.31
C ILE A 258 -16.16 -1.36 -12.60
N GLU A 259 -16.56 -1.33 -13.86
CA GLU A 259 -17.98 -1.22 -14.19
C GLU A 259 -18.77 -2.46 -13.78
N GLY A 260 -18.19 -3.65 -13.99
CA GLY A 260 -18.78 -4.92 -13.57
C GLY A 260 -19.06 -4.97 -12.08
N MET A 261 -18.11 -4.53 -11.24
CA MET A 261 -18.28 -4.50 -9.79
C MET A 261 -19.35 -3.50 -9.36
N ALA A 262 -19.48 -2.37 -10.05
CA ALA A 262 -20.51 -1.38 -9.75
C ALA A 262 -21.91 -1.94 -10.09
N ARG A 263 -22.06 -2.60 -11.25
CA ARG A 263 -23.32 -3.24 -11.64
C ARG A 263 -23.74 -4.36 -10.69
N ARG A 264 -22.80 -5.21 -10.26
CA ARG A 264 -23.09 -6.34 -9.34
C ARG A 264 -23.14 -5.94 -7.87
N GLY A 265 -22.60 -4.79 -7.52
CA GLY A 265 -22.54 -4.29 -6.15
C GLY A 265 -21.39 -4.87 -5.33
N LEU A 266 -21.04 -4.14 -4.27
CA LEU A 266 -19.89 -4.44 -3.41
C LEU A 266 -20.30 -5.04 -2.06
N GLY A 267 -19.42 -5.88 -1.52
CA GLY A 267 -19.61 -6.48 -0.19
C GLY A 267 -20.62 -7.60 -0.15
N GLY A 268 -20.91 -8.09 1.07
CA GLY A 268 -21.92 -9.12 1.31
C GLY A 268 -23.32 -8.64 0.93
N ASP A 269 -23.62 -7.38 1.24
CA ASP A 269 -24.91 -6.75 0.97
C ASP A 269 -25.09 -6.30 -0.48
N ARG A 270 -24.07 -6.53 -1.33
CA ARG A 270 -24.07 -6.16 -2.75
C ARG A 270 -24.53 -4.72 -3.00
N VAL A 271 -24.04 -3.79 -2.18
CA VAL A 271 -24.39 -2.36 -2.29
C VAL A 271 -23.95 -1.84 -3.65
N ARG A 272 -24.93 -1.40 -4.45
CA ARG A 272 -24.69 -0.82 -5.78
C ARG A 272 -24.57 0.70 -5.66
N PRO A 273 -23.56 1.33 -6.28
CA PRO A 273 -23.55 2.77 -6.39
C PRO A 273 -24.71 3.24 -7.27
N ARG A 274 -25.22 4.44 -6.97
CA ARG A 274 -26.23 5.12 -7.80
C ARG A 274 -25.64 5.60 -9.12
N SER A 275 -24.38 6.03 -9.11
CA SER A 275 -23.63 6.40 -10.32
C SER A 275 -22.17 6.00 -10.19
N LEU A 276 -21.52 5.76 -11.33
CA LEU A 276 -20.09 5.51 -11.44
C LEU A 276 -19.52 6.45 -12.51
N LYS A 277 -18.46 7.18 -12.16
CA LYS A 277 -17.63 7.95 -13.08
C LYS A 277 -16.24 7.33 -13.08
N ILE A 278 -15.70 7.09 -14.27
CA ILE A 278 -14.33 6.61 -14.47
C ILE A 278 -13.57 7.64 -15.28
N ALA A 279 -12.38 8.00 -14.81
CA ALA A 279 -11.38 8.73 -15.58
C ALA A 279 -10.12 7.87 -15.67
N CYS A 280 -9.53 7.76 -16.85
CA CYS A 280 -8.34 6.96 -17.12
C CYS A 280 -7.42 7.81 -17.99
N ASP A 281 -6.16 7.98 -17.59
CA ASP A 281 -5.21 8.79 -18.36
C ASP A 281 -4.92 8.20 -19.75
N ALA A 282 -4.93 6.87 -19.89
CA ALA A 282 -4.79 6.19 -21.18
C ALA A 282 -5.97 6.46 -22.16
N MET A 283 -7.13 6.93 -21.70
CA MET A 283 -8.22 7.31 -22.62
C MET A 283 -7.91 8.59 -23.40
N ASN A 284 -6.95 9.39 -22.93
CA ASN A 284 -6.52 10.61 -23.59
C ASN A 284 -5.30 10.39 -24.50
N GLY A 285 -4.92 9.13 -24.78
CA GLY A 285 -3.81 8.78 -25.65
C GLY A 285 -2.75 7.90 -24.98
N VAL A 286 -1.48 8.32 -25.08
CA VAL A 286 -0.33 7.51 -24.67
C VAL A 286 -0.25 7.42 -23.13
N PRO A 287 -0.11 6.22 -22.55
CA PRO A 287 0.17 6.05 -21.13
C PRO A 287 1.38 6.89 -20.69
N ALA A 288 1.31 7.49 -19.50
CA ALA A 288 2.47 8.14 -18.91
C ALA A 288 3.56 7.09 -18.61
N SER A 289 4.83 7.50 -18.57
CA SER A 289 5.88 6.62 -18.02
C SER A 289 5.99 6.80 -16.50
N LEU A 290 6.44 5.75 -15.81
CA LEU A 290 6.77 5.82 -14.39
C LEU A 290 7.89 6.84 -14.15
N GLY A 291 8.93 6.84 -15.00
CA GLY A 291 10.02 7.81 -14.96
C GLY A 291 9.53 9.25 -14.98
N ARG A 292 8.66 9.60 -15.94
CA ARG A 292 8.13 10.97 -16.05
C ARG A 292 7.36 11.42 -14.82
N ARG A 293 6.56 10.53 -14.23
CA ARG A 293 5.81 10.85 -12.99
C ARG A 293 6.73 11.08 -11.79
N ILE A 294 7.91 10.48 -11.80
CA ILE A 294 8.93 10.65 -10.77
C ILE A 294 9.63 11.99 -10.97
N GLU A 295 10.02 12.33 -12.21
CA GLU A 295 10.55 13.65 -12.56
C GLU A 295 9.60 14.77 -12.13
N ASP A 296 8.31 14.69 -12.47
CA ASP A 296 7.30 15.67 -12.04
C ASP A 296 7.22 15.80 -10.50
N CYS A 297 7.66 14.79 -9.75
CA CYS A 297 7.73 14.81 -8.29
C CYS A 297 9.04 15.39 -7.79
N GLU A 298 10.16 15.07 -8.42
CA GLU A 298 11.48 15.64 -8.15
C GLU A 298 11.49 17.15 -8.42
N GLU A 299 10.93 17.60 -9.55
CA GLU A 299 10.82 19.02 -9.91
C GLU A 299 10.06 19.81 -8.82
N ARG A 300 9.00 19.23 -8.24
CA ARG A 300 8.23 19.85 -7.14
C ARG A 300 8.97 19.88 -5.80
N LEU A 301 10.06 19.13 -5.67
CA LEU A 301 10.89 19.06 -4.47
C LEU A 301 12.25 19.72 -4.67
N ALA A 302 12.52 20.23 -5.87
CA ALA A 302 13.79 20.86 -6.20
C ALA A 302 14.02 22.07 -5.28
N GLY A 303 15.18 22.11 -4.63
CA GLY A 303 15.54 23.18 -3.68
C GLY A 303 14.86 23.09 -2.31
N ALA A 304 14.09 22.03 -2.01
CA ALA A 304 13.50 21.86 -0.70
C ALA A 304 14.54 21.38 0.32
N ASP A 305 14.77 22.16 1.37
CA ASP A 305 15.65 21.77 2.48
C ASP A 305 14.99 20.75 3.42
N SER A 306 13.67 20.82 3.53
CA SER A 306 12.85 19.91 4.34
C SER A 306 11.67 19.39 3.53
N VAL A 307 11.35 18.11 3.75
CA VAL A 307 10.19 17.47 3.12
C VAL A 307 9.38 16.70 4.14
N ARG A 308 8.05 16.83 4.05
CA ARG A 308 7.11 15.98 4.76
C ARG A 308 6.64 14.82 3.91
N LEU A 309 6.85 13.62 4.42
CA LEU A 309 6.25 12.41 3.90
C LEU A 309 4.88 12.22 4.56
N VAL A 310 3.80 12.35 3.78
CA VAL A 310 2.42 12.26 4.28
C VAL A 310 1.78 10.94 3.84
N CYS A 311 1.55 10.03 4.79
CA CYS A 311 0.90 8.74 4.56
C CYS A 311 -0.64 8.85 4.65
N ALA A 312 -1.30 9.00 3.51
CA ALA A 312 -2.77 8.97 3.41
C ALA A 312 -3.35 7.54 3.58
N THR A 313 -2.52 6.51 3.38
CA THR A 313 -2.87 5.11 3.57
C THR A 313 -1.83 4.43 4.48
N PRO A 314 -2.16 3.30 5.13
CA PRO A 314 -1.21 2.67 6.05
C PRO A 314 0.05 2.22 5.32
N LEU A 315 1.20 2.75 5.72
CA LEU A 315 2.52 2.31 5.29
C LEU A 315 2.90 1.04 6.06
N ARG A 316 3.08 -0.07 5.34
CA ARG A 316 3.39 -1.38 5.94
C ARG A 316 4.75 -1.87 5.50
N LEU A 317 5.76 -1.45 6.23
CA LEU A 317 7.14 -1.90 6.09
C LEU A 317 7.45 -2.96 7.15
N LEU A 318 8.00 -4.10 6.71
CA LEU A 318 8.35 -5.19 7.62
C LEU A 318 9.86 -5.41 7.65
N ARG A 319 10.41 -5.68 8.84
CA ARG A 319 11.78 -6.14 9.05
C ARG A 319 11.73 -7.44 9.82
N LYS A 320 12.26 -8.53 9.23
CA LYS A 320 12.21 -9.89 9.81
C LYS A 320 10.80 -10.35 10.22
N GLY A 321 9.78 -9.88 9.51
CA GLY A 321 8.37 -10.21 9.78
C GLY A 321 7.64 -9.18 10.63
N ASP A 322 8.36 -8.36 11.40
CA ASP A 322 7.79 -7.38 12.31
C ASP A 322 7.52 -6.05 11.63
N LEU A 323 6.42 -5.39 12.00
CA LEU A 323 6.06 -4.07 11.52
C LEU A 323 7.05 -3.03 12.06
N VAL A 324 7.67 -2.26 11.16
CA VAL A 324 8.51 -1.12 11.54
C VAL A 324 7.60 0.07 11.82
N ILE A 325 7.46 0.45 13.08
CA ILE A 325 6.53 1.51 13.52
C ILE A 325 6.98 2.88 13.04
N THR A 326 8.26 3.19 13.13
CA THR A 326 8.85 4.47 12.72
C THR A 326 9.97 4.19 11.72
N PRO A 327 9.64 4.04 10.42
CA PRO A 327 10.63 3.72 9.40
C PRO A 327 11.51 4.94 9.12
N SER A 328 12.82 4.73 9.05
CA SER A 328 13.76 5.78 8.61
C SER A 328 13.57 6.12 7.12
N PRO A 329 13.93 7.34 6.69
CA PRO A 329 13.93 7.72 5.28
C PRO A 329 14.67 6.70 4.41
N GLY A 330 15.86 6.25 4.84
CA GLY A 330 16.62 5.22 4.12
C GLY A 330 15.90 3.88 3.97
N LEU A 331 15.11 3.44 4.95
CA LEU A 331 14.32 2.21 4.80
C LEU A 331 13.21 2.40 3.74
N ILE A 332 12.59 3.57 3.70
CA ILE A 332 11.54 3.91 2.72
C ILE A 332 12.16 3.99 1.32
N ALA A 333 13.26 4.75 1.17
CA ALA A 333 14.01 4.90 -0.07
C ALA A 333 14.50 3.54 -0.61
N THR A 334 15.10 2.70 0.24
CA THR A 334 15.50 1.33 -0.13
C THR A 334 14.30 0.54 -0.65
N SER A 335 13.17 0.61 0.06
CA SER A 335 11.97 -0.15 -0.30
C SER A 335 11.33 0.34 -1.61
N ALA A 336 11.37 1.65 -1.85
CA ALA A 336 10.95 2.28 -3.09
C ALA A 336 11.84 1.84 -4.25
N ALA A 337 13.14 1.96 -4.06
CA ALA A 337 14.15 1.60 -5.05
C ALA A 337 14.00 0.14 -5.50
N ARG A 338 13.87 -0.79 -4.53
CA ARG A 338 13.63 -2.22 -4.78
C ARG A 338 12.38 -2.46 -5.60
N ARG A 339 11.30 -1.76 -5.29
CA ARG A 339 10.05 -1.92 -6.02
C ARG A 339 10.18 -1.41 -7.45
N ALA A 340 10.70 -0.20 -7.64
CA ALA A 340 10.80 0.39 -8.97
C ALA A 340 11.78 -0.38 -9.87
N ALA A 341 12.92 -0.85 -9.35
CA ALA A 341 13.80 -1.77 -10.08
C ALA A 341 13.08 -3.06 -10.51
N ALA A 342 12.27 -3.64 -9.62
CA ALA A 342 11.49 -4.83 -9.95
C ALA A 342 10.34 -4.54 -10.94
N LEU A 343 9.74 -3.35 -10.92
CA LEU A 343 8.77 -2.93 -11.93
C LEU A 343 9.42 -2.73 -13.30
N ALA A 344 10.61 -2.12 -13.35
CA ALA A 344 11.42 -1.98 -14.56
C ALA A 344 11.76 -3.34 -15.17
N ALA A 345 12.26 -4.27 -14.37
CA ALA A 345 12.56 -5.63 -14.82
C ALA A 345 11.32 -6.35 -15.39
N LEU A 346 10.15 -6.20 -14.74
CA LEU A 346 8.89 -6.79 -15.22
C LEU A 346 8.35 -6.13 -16.50
N ALA A 347 8.77 -4.90 -16.79
CA ALA A 347 8.46 -4.20 -18.04
C ALA A 347 9.45 -4.53 -19.17
N GLY A 348 10.44 -5.40 -18.92
CA GLY A 348 11.45 -5.76 -19.92
C GLY A 348 12.62 -4.77 -20.01
N ALA A 349 12.72 -3.81 -19.08
CA ALA A 349 13.89 -2.94 -19.00
C ALA A 349 15.14 -3.76 -18.66
N ARG A 350 16.31 -3.25 -19.09
CA ARG A 350 17.60 -3.81 -18.65
C ARG A 350 17.66 -3.83 -17.11
N PRO A 351 18.32 -4.84 -16.52
CA PRO A 351 18.49 -4.91 -15.07
C PRO A 351 19.03 -3.58 -14.54
N VAL A 352 18.25 -2.96 -13.65
CA VAL A 352 18.65 -1.72 -13.03
C VAL A 352 19.52 -2.08 -11.84
N PRO A 353 20.78 -1.59 -11.77
CA PRO A 353 21.56 -1.75 -10.57
C PRO A 353 20.81 -1.13 -9.40
N GLY A 354 21.00 -1.70 -8.22
CA GLY A 354 20.43 -1.12 -7.02
C GLY A 354 20.87 0.32 -6.77
N PRO A 355 20.12 1.07 -5.93
CA PRO A 355 20.65 2.25 -5.28
C PRO A 355 21.99 1.88 -4.65
N PRO A 356 23.03 2.69 -4.89
CA PRO A 356 24.35 2.43 -4.37
C PRO A 356 24.36 2.33 -2.84
N THR A 357 25.24 1.48 -2.30
CA THR A 357 25.31 1.18 -0.86
C THR A 357 25.59 2.43 -0.03
N ASP A 358 26.40 3.35 -0.57
CA ASP A 358 26.66 4.71 -0.10
C ASP A 358 25.36 5.51 0.08
N VAL A 359 24.50 5.60 -0.94
CA VAL A 359 23.17 6.26 -0.82
C VAL A 359 22.33 5.64 0.29
N LEU A 360 22.38 4.31 0.41
CA LEU A 360 21.66 3.62 1.47
C LEU A 360 22.26 3.83 2.86
N ASN A 361 23.54 4.17 2.96
CA ASN A 361 24.20 4.53 4.20
C ASN A 361 23.90 5.98 4.56
N ASP A 362 24.02 6.90 3.61
CA ASP A 362 23.68 8.32 3.78
C ASP A 362 22.23 8.45 4.25
N ALA A 363 21.32 7.67 3.66
CA ALA A 363 19.93 7.68 4.03
C ALA A 363 19.62 7.15 5.46
N ARG A 364 20.59 6.57 6.17
CA ARG A 364 20.44 6.19 7.58
C ARG A 364 20.70 7.35 8.53
N GLU A 365 21.55 8.28 8.13
CA GLU A 365 21.98 9.41 8.95
C GLU A 365 21.09 10.65 8.75
N ILE A 366 20.17 10.62 7.78
CA ILE A 366 19.23 11.72 7.52
C ILE A 366 18.40 12.01 8.78
N PRO A 367 18.45 13.23 9.33
CA PRO A 367 17.59 13.64 10.42
C PRO A 367 16.11 13.53 10.04
N PHE A 368 15.32 12.92 10.92
CA PHE A 368 13.89 12.80 10.69
C PHE A 368 13.11 12.70 12.01
N GLY A 369 11.87 13.20 11.98
CA GLY A 369 10.96 13.20 13.12
C GLY A 369 9.59 12.65 12.76
N VAL A 370 8.90 12.10 13.75
CA VAL A 370 7.46 11.80 13.63
C VAL A 370 6.66 13.09 13.77
N ALA A 371 5.78 13.37 12.82
CA ALA A 371 4.94 14.56 12.80
C ALA A 371 3.47 14.21 12.55
N GLY A 372 2.57 15.16 12.79
CA GLY A 372 1.20 15.12 12.29
C GLY A 372 0.41 13.83 12.58
N GLY A 373 0.42 13.37 13.85
CA GLY A 373 -0.40 12.25 14.30
C GLY A 373 0.06 10.88 13.82
N TRP A 374 1.38 10.67 13.65
CA TRP A 374 1.96 9.37 13.32
C TRP A 374 1.50 8.27 14.28
N ARG A 375 0.81 7.26 13.75
CA ARG A 375 0.23 6.19 14.57
C ARG A 375 0.04 4.90 13.80
N ARG A 376 0.10 3.78 14.53
CA ARG A 376 -0.29 2.46 14.03
C ARG A 376 -1.79 2.41 13.80
N VAL A 377 -2.19 1.79 12.70
CA VAL A 377 -3.58 1.49 12.36
C VAL A 377 -3.72 0.05 11.88
N ALA A 378 -4.88 -0.54 12.13
CA ALA A 378 -5.23 -1.87 11.67
C ALA A 378 -6.46 -1.81 10.77
N VAL A 379 -6.38 -2.50 9.63
CA VAL A 379 -7.47 -2.69 8.68
C VAL A 379 -7.81 -4.17 8.65
N THR A 380 -9.03 -4.53 9.02
CA THR A 380 -9.47 -5.93 8.97
C THR A 380 -9.89 -6.30 7.55
N ARG A 381 -9.39 -7.45 7.05
CA ARG A 381 -9.89 -8.08 5.83
C ARG A 381 -10.51 -9.44 6.13
N TYR A 382 -11.54 -9.80 5.38
CA TYR A 382 -12.04 -11.18 5.35
C TYR A 382 -11.32 -11.95 4.24
N SER A 383 -10.79 -13.13 4.56
CA SER A 383 -10.18 -14.04 3.59
C SER A 383 -11.17 -15.14 3.27
N ALA A 384 -11.81 -15.09 2.10
CA ALA A 384 -12.74 -16.15 1.67
C ALA A 384 -12.04 -17.53 1.61
N ARG A 385 -10.79 -17.57 1.14
CA ARG A 385 -9.99 -18.82 1.07
C ARG A 385 -9.75 -19.47 2.43
N GLN A 386 -9.69 -18.70 3.52
CA GLN A 386 -9.39 -19.21 4.87
C GLN A 386 -10.58 -19.10 5.82
N GLY A 387 -11.73 -18.61 5.36
CA GLY A 387 -12.92 -18.37 6.19
C GLY A 387 -12.74 -17.40 7.36
N ARG A 388 -11.60 -16.69 7.47
CA ARG A 388 -11.24 -15.92 8.67
C ARG A 388 -10.89 -14.46 8.39
N ARG A 389 -11.04 -13.62 9.42
CA ARG A 389 -10.63 -12.22 9.41
C ARG A 389 -9.16 -12.09 9.78
N HIS A 390 -8.43 -11.24 9.05
CA HIS A 390 -7.03 -10.95 9.29
C HIS A 390 -6.84 -9.44 9.49
N PRO A 391 -6.18 -9.01 10.58
CA PRO A 391 -5.71 -7.64 10.68
C PRO A 391 -4.55 -7.43 9.71
N LEU A 392 -4.63 -6.37 8.91
CA LEU A 392 -3.52 -5.81 8.16
C LEU A 392 -3.12 -4.50 8.84
N GLU A 393 -1.90 -4.46 9.35
CA GLU A 393 -1.42 -3.32 10.13
C GLU A 393 -0.39 -2.51 9.36
N GLY A 394 -0.37 -1.19 9.61
CA GLY A 394 0.58 -0.24 9.06
C GLY A 394 0.54 1.07 9.85
N CYS A 395 1.32 2.06 9.42
CA CYS A 395 1.37 3.38 10.06
C CYS A 395 0.81 4.46 9.13
N VAL A 396 0.09 5.43 9.69
CA VAL A 396 -0.40 6.63 9.00
C VAL A 396 0.04 7.86 9.77
N GLY A 397 0.11 9.01 9.10
CA GLY A 397 0.57 10.27 9.69
C GLY A 397 1.63 10.93 8.81
N GLN A 398 2.53 11.68 9.44
CA GLN A 398 3.59 12.41 8.73
C GLN A 398 4.97 12.06 9.30
N LEU A 399 5.98 12.06 8.44
CA LEU A 399 7.38 12.10 8.85
C LEU A 399 7.96 13.40 8.31
N ALA A 400 8.61 14.20 9.17
CA ALA A 400 9.44 15.31 8.75
C ALA A 400 10.83 14.77 8.44
N ILE A 401 11.37 15.13 7.30
CA ILE A 401 12.69 14.69 6.81
C ILE A 401 13.46 15.95 6.46
N GLU A 402 14.58 16.15 7.15
CA GLU A 402 15.38 17.37 7.03
C GLU A 402 16.67 17.07 6.28
N CYS A 403 17.12 18.01 5.46
CA CYS A 403 18.41 17.96 4.77
C CYS A 403 18.63 16.65 3.99
N ALA A 404 17.57 16.12 3.36
CA ALA A 404 17.67 14.88 2.59
C ALA A 404 18.52 15.12 1.32
N PRO A 405 19.57 14.32 1.07
CA PRO A 405 20.32 14.41 -0.17
C PRO A 405 19.41 14.23 -1.38
N ALA A 406 19.68 14.95 -2.47
CA ALA A 406 18.87 14.94 -3.70
C ALA A 406 18.61 13.51 -4.21
N ASP A 407 19.60 12.63 -4.13
CA ASP A 407 19.48 11.24 -4.55
C ASP A 407 18.51 10.44 -3.67
N VAL A 408 18.47 10.72 -2.37
CA VAL A 408 17.51 10.08 -1.47
C VAL A 408 16.10 10.63 -1.72
N LEU A 409 15.98 11.94 -1.98
CA LEU A 409 14.72 12.55 -2.40
C LEU A 409 14.18 11.93 -3.68
N ALA A 410 15.02 11.67 -4.69
CA ALA A 410 14.65 10.98 -5.92
C ALA A 410 14.07 9.57 -5.63
N LEU A 411 14.69 8.81 -4.73
CA LEU A 411 14.18 7.49 -4.34
C LEU A 411 12.87 7.56 -3.54
N LEU A 412 12.70 8.57 -2.69
CA LEU A 412 11.44 8.83 -2.00
C LEU A 412 10.35 9.26 -3.01
N ALA A 413 10.70 10.08 -4.00
CA ALA A 413 9.80 10.47 -5.08
C ALA A 413 9.33 9.22 -5.85
N ALA A 414 10.26 8.32 -6.21
CA ALA A 414 9.94 7.02 -6.80
C ALA A 414 8.97 6.19 -5.95
N GLY A 415 9.10 6.22 -4.63
CA GLY A 415 8.19 5.52 -3.72
C GLY A 415 6.81 6.16 -3.63
N SER A 416 6.72 7.49 -3.72
CA SER A 416 5.43 8.20 -3.74
C SER A 416 4.61 7.84 -4.98
N VAL A 417 5.28 7.64 -6.13
CA VAL A 417 4.64 7.29 -7.40
C VAL A 417 4.38 5.80 -7.52
N SER A 418 5.30 4.93 -7.11
CA SER A 418 5.16 3.47 -7.28
C SER A 418 4.45 2.78 -6.09
N GLY A 419 4.45 3.42 -4.91
CA GLY A 419 3.97 2.88 -3.64
C GLY A 419 5.06 2.07 -2.94
N VAL A 420 4.99 1.94 -1.61
CA VAL A 420 6.05 1.26 -0.84
C VAL A 420 5.49 0.24 0.15
N GLY A 421 6.17 -0.90 0.27
CA GLY A 421 5.88 -1.92 1.29
C GLY A 421 4.85 -2.97 0.87
N LYS A 422 4.24 -3.62 1.86
CA LYS A 422 3.31 -4.75 1.65
C LYS A 422 1.86 -4.28 1.61
N GLY A 423 1.05 -4.96 0.78
CA GLY A 423 -0.40 -4.72 0.74
C GLY A 423 -0.84 -3.59 -0.20
N LEU A 424 0.00 -3.20 -1.17
CA LEU A 424 -0.32 -2.15 -2.14
C LEU A 424 -1.64 -2.40 -2.89
N THR A 425 -1.93 -3.66 -3.22
CA THR A 425 -3.20 -4.07 -3.85
C THR A 425 -4.40 -4.03 -2.89
N PHE A 426 -4.18 -3.82 -1.60
CA PHE A 426 -5.20 -3.58 -0.58
C PHE A 426 -5.33 -2.09 -0.21
N GLY A 427 -4.62 -1.20 -0.91
CA GLY A 427 -4.67 0.23 -0.64
C GLY A 427 -3.70 0.69 0.45
N PHE A 428 -2.60 -0.04 0.68
CA PHE A 428 -1.55 0.35 1.62
C PHE A 428 -0.40 1.04 0.88
N GLY A 429 0.52 1.65 1.64
CA GLY A 429 1.83 2.07 1.13
C GLY A 429 1.83 3.26 0.19
N THR A 430 0.73 4.01 0.12
CA THR A 430 0.65 5.29 -0.61
C THR A 430 0.99 6.43 0.33
N TYR A 431 1.96 7.24 -0.09
CA TYR A 431 2.30 8.51 0.52
C TYR A 431 2.55 9.56 -0.57
N ARG A 432 2.60 10.83 -0.14
CA ARG A 432 3.06 11.96 -0.96
C ARG A 432 4.18 12.67 -0.23
N LEU A 433 5.05 13.34 -0.99
CA LEU A 433 6.03 14.27 -0.47
C LEU A 433 5.47 15.69 -0.62
N VAL A 434 5.75 16.52 0.37
CA VAL A 434 5.37 17.93 0.43
C VAL A 434 6.62 18.68 0.83
N ALA A 435 7.10 19.60 0.00
CA ALA A 435 8.16 20.52 0.40
C ALA A 435 7.63 21.40 1.53
N ASP A 436 8.45 21.62 2.56
CA ASP A 436 8.17 22.67 3.54
C ASP A 436 8.88 23.93 3.08
N ASP A 437 8.16 25.06 3.09
CA ASP A 437 8.68 26.34 2.63
C ASP A 437 9.63 27.00 3.66
N GLU A 438 9.80 26.41 4.84
CA GLU A 438 10.76 26.90 5.83
C GLU A 438 12.15 26.31 5.54
N PRO A 439 13.14 27.16 5.20
CA PRO A 439 14.50 26.69 4.99
C PRO A 439 15.01 26.06 6.29
N CYS A 440 15.66 24.89 6.18
CA CYS A 440 16.38 24.34 7.33
C CYS A 440 17.45 25.35 7.69
N ALA A 441 17.34 25.97 8.86
CA ALA A 441 18.47 26.66 9.47
C ALA A 441 19.58 25.60 9.62
N GLY A 442 20.49 25.56 8.65
CA GLY A 442 21.56 24.57 8.62
C GLY A 442 22.30 24.58 9.96
N PRO A 443 22.90 23.45 10.37
CA PRO A 443 23.70 23.42 11.58
C PRO A 443 24.72 24.55 11.49
N GLY A 444 24.55 25.54 12.38
CA GLY A 444 25.23 26.82 12.30
C GLY A 444 26.71 26.60 12.04
N THR A 445 27.18 27.08 10.91
CA THR A 445 28.54 27.58 10.85
C THR A 445 28.53 28.83 11.72
N ASP A 446 28.59 28.64 13.04
CA ASP A 446 28.95 29.66 14.03
C ASP A 446 30.43 30.00 13.83
N GLY A 447 30.72 30.51 12.64
CA GLY A 447 31.98 31.08 12.23
C GLY A 447 31.87 32.59 12.33
N ASN A 448 32.18 33.10 13.51
CA ASN A 448 32.94 34.35 13.65
C ASN A 448 32.25 35.63 13.13
N ARG A 449 31.23 36.12 13.85
CA ARG A 449 30.95 37.56 13.91
C ARG A 449 31.61 38.17 15.15
N ARG A 450 32.94 38.29 15.09
CA ARG A 450 33.66 39.26 15.93
C ARG A 450 33.47 40.67 15.34
N SER A 451 32.98 41.56 16.20
CA SER A 451 33.31 42.99 16.31
C SER A 451 33.26 43.89 15.08
N SER A 452 32.28 44.80 15.09
CA SER A 452 32.52 46.25 15.12
C SER A 452 31.32 46.84 15.89
N GLY A 453 31.50 47.51 17.03
CA GLY A 453 32.29 48.72 17.18
C GLY A 453 31.42 49.90 16.75
N GLY A 454 30.54 50.37 17.63
CA GLY A 454 29.59 51.44 17.33
C GLY A 454 29.21 52.21 18.59
N THR A 455 30.10 53.13 18.96
CA THR A 455 29.92 54.24 19.90
C THR A 455 28.63 55.02 19.60
N GLY A 456 27.87 55.33 20.66
CA GLY A 456 26.68 56.18 20.58
C GLY A 456 27.00 57.68 20.46
N PRO A 457 25.99 58.53 20.25
CA PRO A 457 26.07 59.95 20.57
C PRO A 457 25.17 60.35 21.76
N PRO A 458 25.46 61.50 22.40
CA PRO A 458 24.82 61.93 23.63
C PRO A 458 23.52 62.73 23.39
N ASN A 459 22.76 62.85 24.48
CA ASN A 459 21.64 63.76 24.68
C ASN A 459 21.87 65.17 24.11
N ALA A 460 20.83 65.74 23.50
CA ALA A 460 20.63 67.18 23.45
C ALA A 460 19.14 67.51 23.63
N THR A 461 18.90 68.29 24.68
CA THR A 461 17.71 69.05 25.05
C THR A 461 17.26 70.03 23.97
N SER A 462 15.94 70.16 23.78
CA SER A 462 15.20 71.39 23.46
C SER A 462 13.76 71.20 23.90
#